data_AF-A0A0G4KJ68-F1
#
_entry.id   AF-A0A0G4KJ68-F1
#
_cell.length_a   1.000
_cell.length_b   1.000
_cell.length_c   1.000
_cell.angle_alpha   90.00
_cell.angle_beta   90.00
_cell.angle_gamma   90.00
#
_symmetry.space_group_name_H-M   'P 1'
#
loop_
_entity.id
_entity.type
_entity.pdbx_description
1 polymer ?
#
loop_
_entity_poly.entity_id
_entity_poly.type
_entity_poly.pdbx_seq_one_letter_code
_entity_poly.pdbx_strand_id
1 'polypeptide(L)'
;MALRDRKLPRTLEAEGELFSKLRFSYVEQVTKEKFIRAIVGDPPHIVTPQENLELEKQNLAAKTQLKALKIEVADMVAELEKRGRDLSQRYDNVRVEKVKLQELPGQIEGLESRIAELKETQEPGTNPYINLPLAKTLELLDDKRRRQKELDRELEQLQSRVPRKRKEVERLEAELQPLEVKKQTSTTAAKDAKRRKEAALGGVEDDLEERGRWLRATEAALTNMLELK
;
A
#
# COMPACT_ATOMS: atom_id res chain seq x y z
N MET A 1 51.37 9.07 35.39
CA MET A 1 51.88 8.53 34.12
C MET A 1 52.09 9.61 33.02
N ALA A 2 52.22 10.91 33.38
CA ALA A 2 52.28 12.02 32.40
C ALA A 2 53.66 12.73 32.30
N LEU A 3 54.69 12.24 33.00
CA LEU A 3 56.03 12.84 33.04
C LEU A 3 57.05 12.15 32.12
N ARG A 4 56.71 11.00 31.53
CA ARG A 4 57.59 10.25 30.60
C ARG A 4 57.47 10.75 29.16
N ASP A 5 56.27 11.12 28.72
CA ASP A 5 56.02 11.51 27.32
C ASP A 5 56.48 12.93 26.96
N ARG A 6 56.65 13.84 27.93
CA ARG A 6 57.22 15.18 27.67
C ARG A 6 58.75 15.20 27.52
N LYS A 7 59.44 14.14 27.96
CA LYS A 7 60.91 14.05 27.86
C LYS A 7 61.37 13.53 26.49
N LEU A 8 60.64 12.59 25.89
CA LEU A 8 60.98 11.98 24.59
C LEU A 8 61.15 12.98 23.43
N PRO A 9 60.21 13.91 23.18
CA PRO A 9 60.37 14.86 22.07
C PRO A 9 61.55 15.80 22.31
N ARG A 10 61.76 16.24 23.56
CA ARG A 10 62.87 17.13 23.93
C ARG A 10 64.23 16.42 23.85
N THR A 11 64.30 15.12 24.10
CA THR A 11 65.53 14.32 23.89
C THR A 11 65.82 14.10 22.41
N LEU A 12 64.80 13.86 21.58
CA LEU A 12 64.98 13.72 20.13
C LEU A 12 65.43 15.04 19.48
N GLU A 13 64.89 16.17 19.92
CA GLU A 13 65.33 17.50 19.51
C GLU A 13 66.80 17.76 19.91
N ALA A 14 67.16 17.45 21.16
CA ALA A 14 68.52 17.59 21.65
C ALA A 14 69.53 16.67 20.93
N GLU A 15 69.13 15.44 20.59
CA GLU A 15 69.93 14.50 19.79
C GLU A 15 70.11 15.02 18.35
N GLY A 16 69.05 15.55 17.73
CA GLY A 16 69.11 16.16 16.40
C GLY A 16 70.05 17.38 16.34
N GLU A 17 70.03 18.23 17.36
CA GLU A 17 70.97 19.34 17.50
C GLU A 17 72.42 18.86 17.69
N LEU A 18 72.63 17.81 18.49
CA LEU A 18 73.95 17.21 18.70
C LEU A 18 74.50 16.61 17.40
N PHE A 19 73.68 15.87 16.64
CA PHE A 19 74.07 15.33 15.34
C PHE A 19 74.39 16.43 14.32
N SER A 20 73.63 17.53 14.34
CA SER A 20 73.88 18.67 13.46
C SER A 20 75.22 19.35 13.79
N LYS A 21 75.52 19.54 15.08
CA LYS A 21 76.80 20.07 15.55
C LYS A 21 77.97 19.13 15.24
N LEU A 22 77.78 17.83 15.43
CA LEU A 22 78.79 16.81 15.14
C LEU A 22 79.08 16.72 13.65
N ARG A 23 78.05 16.77 12.80
CA ARG A 23 78.20 16.84 11.34
C ARG A 23 78.97 18.08 10.91
N PHE A 24 78.66 19.24 11.49
CA PHE A 24 79.39 20.48 11.20
C PHE A 24 80.87 20.37 11.62
N SER A 25 81.13 19.93 12.85
CA SER A 25 82.48 19.73 13.37
C SER A 25 83.30 18.74 12.54
N TYR A 26 82.68 17.64 12.08
CA TYR A 26 83.34 16.64 11.25
C TYR A 26 83.70 17.21 9.86
N VAL A 27 82.77 17.89 9.21
CA VAL A 27 83.03 18.52 7.90
C VAL A 27 84.12 19.59 8.02
N GLU A 28 84.08 20.39 9.08
CA GLU A 28 85.11 21.39 9.36
C GLU A 28 86.48 20.74 9.61
N GLN A 29 86.54 19.67 10.40
CA GLN A 29 87.79 18.96 10.66
C GLN A 29 88.37 18.32 9.38
N VAL A 30 87.54 17.63 8.60
CA VAL A 30 87.97 17.01 7.34
C VAL A 30 88.45 18.06 6.33
N THR A 31 87.81 19.24 6.29
CA THR A 31 88.25 20.33 5.41
C THR A 31 89.57 20.96 5.88
N LYS A 32 89.74 21.17 7.20
CA LYS A 32 91.02 21.62 7.78
C LYS A 32 92.15 20.63 7.49
N GLU A 33 91.93 19.33 7.71
CA GLU A 33 92.94 18.29 7.44
C GLU A 33 93.30 18.21 5.95
N LYS A 34 92.31 18.28 5.05
CA LYS A 34 92.54 18.32 3.61
C LYS A 34 93.33 19.57 3.19
N PHE A 35 93.05 20.73 3.78
CA PHE A 35 93.77 21.96 3.50
C PHE A 35 95.23 21.88 3.95
N ILE A 36 95.48 21.39 5.17
CA ILE A 36 96.84 21.18 5.69
C ILE A 36 97.58 20.18 4.80
N ARG A 37 96.95 19.06 4.43
CA ARG A 37 97.57 18.06 3.54
C ARG A 37 97.86 18.62 2.15
N ALA A 38 97.02 19.50 1.61
CA ALA A 38 97.23 20.13 0.30
C ALA A 38 98.42 21.11 0.30
N ILE A 39 98.66 21.80 1.42
CA ILE A 39 99.77 22.75 1.58
C ILE A 39 101.08 22.05 1.97
N VAL A 40 101.02 21.00 2.79
CA VAL A 40 102.19 20.31 3.36
C VAL A 40 102.59 19.06 2.54
N GLY A 41 101.72 18.57 1.66
CA GLY A 41 102.02 17.45 0.77
C GLY A 41 103.11 17.79 -0.25
N ASP A 42 103.94 16.81 -0.59
CA ASP A 42 105.03 16.97 -1.57
C ASP A 42 104.70 16.14 -2.83
N PRO A 43 104.42 16.76 -4.00
CA PRO A 43 104.40 18.20 -4.27
C PRO A 43 103.10 18.89 -3.79
N PRO A 44 103.14 20.19 -3.43
CA PRO A 44 101.99 20.92 -2.94
C PRO A 44 100.91 20.98 -4.02
N HIS A 45 99.67 20.64 -3.65
CA HIS A 45 98.54 20.67 -4.57
C HIS A 45 98.03 22.12 -4.67
N ILE A 46 98.57 22.84 -5.65
CA ILE A 46 98.17 24.22 -5.96
C ILE A 46 97.03 24.14 -6.97
N VAL A 47 95.82 24.49 -6.54
CA VAL A 47 94.68 24.59 -7.44
C VAL A 47 94.94 25.72 -8.43
N THR A 48 95.04 25.38 -9.71
CA THR A 48 95.31 26.38 -10.74
C THR A 48 94.04 27.17 -11.07
N PRO A 49 94.14 28.42 -11.55
CA PRO A 49 92.97 29.16 -12.04
C PRO A 49 92.21 28.42 -13.14
N GLN A 50 92.89 27.59 -13.94
CA GLN A 50 92.27 26.76 -14.99
C GLN A 50 91.42 25.64 -14.38
N GLU A 51 91.95 24.91 -13.39
CA GLU A 51 91.21 23.87 -12.67
C GLU A 51 89.96 24.44 -11.97
N ASN A 52 90.07 25.63 -11.39
CA ASN A 52 88.92 26.33 -10.80
C ASN A 52 87.84 26.65 -11.85
N LEU A 53 88.24 27.18 -13.01
CA LEU A 53 87.30 27.48 -14.09
C LEU A 53 86.61 26.21 -14.64
N GLU A 54 87.34 25.10 -14.73
CA GLU A 54 86.78 23.81 -15.13
C GLU A 54 85.80 23.26 -14.10
N LEU A 55 86.15 23.31 -12.80
CA LEU A 55 85.27 22.91 -11.71
C LEU A 55 84.03 23.80 -11.60
N GLU A 56 84.14 25.11 -11.87
CA GLU A 56 82.99 26.02 -11.93
C GLU A 56 82.03 25.65 -13.07
N LYS A 57 82.56 25.34 -14.26
CA LYS A 57 81.76 24.86 -15.40
C LYS A 57 81.04 23.56 -15.07
N GLN A 58 81.75 22.58 -14.50
CA GLN A 58 81.16 21.31 -14.09
C GLN A 58 80.10 21.48 -13.01
N ASN A 59 80.35 22.32 -12.01
CA ASN A 59 79.38 22.63 -10.96
C ASN A 59 78.14 23.34 -11.51
N LEU A 60 78.31 24.23 -12.48
CA LEU A 60 77.18 24.91 -13.11
C LEU A 60 76.33 23.91 -13.90
N ALA A 61 76.95 23.02 -14.68
CA ALA A 61 76.26 21.93 -15.37
C ALA A 61 75.51 21.02 -14.39
N ALA A 62 76.19 20.52 -13.34
CA ALA A 62 75.57 19.67 -12.32
C ALA A 62 74.41 20.38 -11.59
N LYS A 63 74.56 21.68 -11.28
CA LYS A 63 73.49 22.48 -10.67
C LYS A 63 72.29 22.63 -11.59
N THR A 64 72.50 22.82 -12.90
CA THR A 64 71.39 22.93 -13.86
C THR A 64 70.64 21.61 -13.97
N GLN A 65 71.34 20.49 -14.07
CA GLN A 65 70.74 19.16 -14.09
C GLN A 65 69.98 18.86 -12.79
N LEU A 66 70.56 19.18 -11.64
CA LEU A 66 69.90 19.00 -10.34
C LEU A 66 68.62 19.84 -10.23
N LYS A 67 68.61 21.07 -10.75
CA LYS A 67 67.40 21.92 -10.79
C LYS A 67 66.33 21.31 -11.68
N ALA A 68 66.69 20.80 -12.85
CA ALA A 68 65.75 20.14 -13.76
C ALA A 68 65.12 18.90 -13.10
N LEU A 69 65.95 18.02 -12.54
CA LEU A 69 65.48 16.82 -11.84
C LEU A 69 64.60 17.14 -10.63
N LYS A 70 64.90 18.21 -9.88
CA LYS A 70 64.05 18.64 -8.75
C LYS A 70 62.65 19.05 -9.20
N ILE A 71 62.54 19.72 -10.34
CA ILE A 71 61.24 20.12 -10.90
C ILE A 71 60.49 18.87 -11.36
N GLU A 72 61.16 17.99 -12.11
CA GLU A 72 60.56 16.73 -12.59
C GLU A 72 60.05 15.85 -11.43
N VAL A 73 60.85 15.71 -10.37
CA VAL A 73 60.43 14.97 -9.18
C VAL A 73 59.25 15.63 -8.48
N ALA A 74 59.25 16.96 -8.36
CA ALA A 74 58.12 17.69 -7.78
C ALA A 74 56.83 17.48 -8.59
N ASP A 75 56.92 17.51 -9.92
CA ASP A 75 55.79 17.28 -10.82
C ASP A 75 55.27 15.84 -10.72
N MET A 76 56.17 14.85 -10.70
CA MET A 76 55.80 13.45 -10.50
C MET A 76 55.10 13.20 -9.16
N VAL A 77 55.58 13.83 -8.08
CA VAL A 77 54.95 13.72 -6.75
C VAL A 77 53.55 14.34 -6.78
N ALA A 78 53.40 15.54 -7.36
CA ALA A 78 52.10 16.19 -7.49
C ALA A 78 51.11 15.35 -8.30
N GLU A 79 51.57 14.71 -9.39
CA GLU A 79 50.74 13.82 -10.18
C GLU A 79 50.34 12.55 -9.42
N LEU A 80 51.28 11.93 -8.71
CA LEU A 80 51.01 10.75 -7.88
C LEU A 80 50.00 11.07 -6.77
N GLU A 81 50.12 12.21 -6.11
CA GLU A 81 49.12 12.63 -5.12
C GLU A 81 47.73 12.80 -5.74
N LYS A 82 47.64 13.44 -6.90
CA LYS A 82 46.38 13.61 -7.63
C LYS A 82 45.75 12.26 -7.97
N ARG A 83 46.54 11.34 -8.54
CA ARG A 83 46.11 9.98 -8.89
C ARG A 83 45.70 9.18 -7.64
N GLY A 84 46.43 9.31 -6.54
CA GLY A 84 46.11 8.68 -5.27
C GLY A 84 44.76 9.14 -4.70
N ARG A 85 44.48 10.45 -4.75
CA ARG A 85 43.19 11.01 -4.32
C ARG A 85 42.03 10.53 -5.20
N ASP A 86 42.19 10.57 -6.53
CA ASP A 86 41.18 10.06 -7.47
C ASP A 86 40.91 8.56 -7.28
N LEU A 87 41.97 7.76 -7.11
CA LEU A 87 41.84 6.33 -6.84
C LEU A 87 41.10 6.05 -5.52
N SER A 88 41.42 6.78 -4.45
CA SER A 88 40.71 6.65 -3.17
C SER A 88 39.22 6.93 -3.32
N GLN A 89 38.87 8.02 -4.03
CA GLN A 89 37.48 8.39 -4.25
C GLN A 89 36.72 7.34 -5.07
N ARG A 90 37.35 6.81 -6.13
CA ARG A 90 36.76 5.72 -6.93
C ARG A 90 36.56 4.45 -6.10
N TYR A 91 37.53 4.11 -5.27
CA TYR A 91 37.44 2.94 -4.40
C TYR A 91 36.29 3.08 -3.39
N ASP A 92 36.13 4.26 -2.78
CA ASP A 92 35.03 4.53 -1.85
C ASP A 92 33.66 4.40 -2.55
N ASN A 93 33.53 4.92 -3.78
CA ASN A 93 32.31 4.78 -4.57
C ASN A 93 31.98 3.30 -4.86
N VAL A 94 32.95 2.54 -5.35
CA VAL A 94 32.79 1.10 -5.63
C VAL A 94 32.43 0.34 -4.35
N ARG A 95 33.00 0.71 -3.21
CA ARG A 95 32.65 0.10 -1.92
C ARG A 95 31.20 0.34 -1.55
N VAL A 96 30.69 1.56 -1.74
CA VAL A 96 29.27 1.89 -1.47
C VAL A 96 28.35 1.15 -2.43
N GLU A 97 28.66 1.12 -3.72
CA GLU A 97 27.88 0.38 -4.72
C GLU A 97 27.84 -1.12 -4.44
N LYS A 98 28.96 -1.69 -3.96
CA LYS A 98 29.03 -3.09 -3.56
C LYS A 98 28.06 -3.43 -2.43
N VAL A 99 27.93 -2.55 -1.43
CA VAL A 99 26.95 -2.75 -0.34
C VAL A 99 25.54 -2.76 -0.90
N LYS A 100 25.18 -1.81 -1.76
CA LYS A 100 23.86 -1.77 -2.42
C LYS A 100 23.60 -3.04 -3.23
N LEU A 101 24.58 -3.51 -3.99
CA LEU A 101 24.49 -4.76 -4.76
C LEU A 101 24.30 -6.00 -3.89
N GLN A 102 24.82 -5.99 -2.65
CA GLN A 102 24.60 -7.08 -1.69
C GLN A 102 23.17 -7.10 -1.12
N GLU A 103 22.51 -5.94 -1.05
CA GLU A 103 21.13 -5.83 -0.56
C GLU A 103 20.07 -6.18 -1.62
N LEU A 104 20.38 -5.96 -2.91
CA LEU A 104 19.44 -6.17 -4.01
C LEU A 104 18.87 -7.59 -4.11
N PRO A 105 19.64 -8.69 -3.97
CA PRO A 105 19.10 -10.04 -4.03
C PRO A 105 17.99 -10.28 -3.01
N GLY A 106 18.16 -9.82 -1.76
CA GLY A 106 17.13 -9.95 -0.73
C GLY A 106 15.87 -9.13 -1.04
N GLN A 107 16.03 -7.96 -1.67
CA GLN A 107 14.88 -7.17 -2.15
C GLN A 107 14.15 -7.87 -3.29
N ILE A 108 14.89 -8.48 -4.23
CA ILE A 108 14.32 -9.25 -5.35
C ILE A 108 13.56 -10.46 -4.81
N GLU A 109 14.15 -11.26 -3.94
CA GLU A 109 13.49 -12.41 -3.30
C GLU A 109 12.22 -11.98 -2.55
N GLY A 110 12.28 -10.86 -1.81
CA GLY A 110 11.11 -10.30 -1.13
C GLY A 110 10.00 -9.87 -2.09
N LEU A 111 10.34 -9.24 -3.22
CA LEU A 111 9.39 -8.86 -4.25
C LEU A 111 8.81 -10.08 -4.97
N GLU A 112 9.61 -11.09 -5.27
CA GLU A 112 9.18 -12.35 -5.88
C GLU A 112 8.21 -13.10 -4.97
N SER A 113 8.52 -13.18 -3.67
CA SER A 113 7.61 -13.74 -2.67
C SER A 113 6.29 -12.97 -2.61
N ARG A 114 6.34 -11.63 -2.59
CA ARG A 114 5.12 -10.80 -2.62
C ARG A 114 4.30 -11.00 -3.90
N ILE A 115 4.96 -11.13 -5.04
CA ILE A 115 4.30 -11.42 -6.33
C ILE A 115 3.66 -12.81 -6.28
N ALA A 116 4.32 -13.80 -5.71
CA ALA A 116 3.75 -15.15 -5.54
C ALA A 116 2.52 -15.12 -4.63
N GLU A 117 2.59 -14.45 -3.47
CA GLU A 117 1.45 -14.25 -2.56
C GLU A 117 0.29 -13.55 -3.25
N LEU A 118 0.57 -12.49 -4.02
CA LEU A 118 -0.46 -11.77 -4.76
C LEU A 118 -1.09 -12.65 -5.83
N LYS A 119 -0.30 -13.47 -6.54
CA LYS A 119 -0.80 -14.41 -7.53
C LYS A 119 -1.66 -15.52 -6.91
N GLU A 120 -1.28 -16.02 -5.74
CA GLU A 120 -2.05 -17.02 -4.98
C GLU A 120 -3.35 -16.40 -4.42
N THR A 121 -3.28 -15.19 -3.88
CA THR A 121 -4.48 -14.43 -3.46
C THR A 121 -5.38 -14.12 -4.66
N GLN A 122 -4.78 -13.94 -5.83
CA GLN A 122 -5.43 -13.74 -7.12
C GLN A 122 -5.69 -15.08 -7.82
N GLU A 123 -6.04 -16.12 -7.06
CA GLU A 123 -6.62 -17.37 -7.57
C GLU A 123 -7.65 -17.05 -8.68
N PRO A 124 -7.48 -17.61 -9.90
CA PRO A 124 -8.39 -17.39 -11.01
C PRO A 124 -9.69 -18.17 -10.76
N GLY A 125 -10.54 -17.69 -9.86
CA GLY A 125 -11.76 -18.40 -9.50
C GLY A 125 -12.80 -17.60 -8.74
N THR A 126 -12.41 -16.59 -7.94
CA THR A 126 -13.39 -15.95 -7.05
C THR A 126 -14.31 -14.97 -7.76
N ASN A 127 -13.85 -14.34 -8.85
CA ASN A 127 -14.71 -13.42 -9.61
C ASN A 127 -14.26 -13.30 -11.09
N PRO A 128 -15.03 -13.87 -12.05
CA PRO A 128 -14.72 -13.81 -13.48
C PRO A 128 -14.59 -12.39 -14.05
N TYR A 129 -15.09 -11.37 -13.33
CA TYR A 129 -15.02 -9.97 -13.72
C TYR A 129 -13.70 -9.28 -13.35
N ILE A 130 -12.90 -9.84 -12.43
CA ILE A 130 -11.65 -9.22 -11.96
C ILE A 130 -10.50 -9.46 -12.96
N ASN A 131 -10.51 -10.59 -13.66
CA ASN A 131 -9.50 -10.94 -14.67
C ASN A 131 -9.95 -10.59 -16.10
N LEU A 132 -10.97 -9.75 -16.24
CA LEU A 132 -11.55 -9.43 -17.53
C LEU A 132 -10.70 -8.34 -18.23
N PRO A 133 -10.28 -8.54 -19.50
CA PRO A 133 -9.59 -7.51 -20.26
C PRO A 133 -10.39 -6.21 -20.30
N LEU A 134 -9.69 -5.06 -20.32
CA LEU A 134 -10.30 -3.73 -20.26
C LEU A 134 -11.40 -3.52 -21.32
N ALA A 135 -11.24 -4.06 -22.53
CA ALA A 135 -12.26 -3.98 -23.57
C ALA A 135 -13.58 -4.65 -23.14
N LYS A 136 -13.49 -5.86 -22.58
CA LYS A 136 -14.64 -6.63 -22.12
C LYS A 136 -15.29 -6.01 -20.86
N THR A 137 -14.53 -5.34 -20.00
CA THR A 137 -15.11 -4.64 -18.83
C THR A 137 -15.91 -3.41 -19.26
N LEU A 138 -15.45 -2.69 -20.29
CA LEU A 138 -16.18 -1.58 -20.88
C LEU A 138 -17.48 -2.04 -21.55
N GLU A 139 -17.43 -3.12 -22.34
CA GLU A 139 -18.65 -3.72 -22.93
C GLU A 139 -19.67 -4.11 -21.85
N LEU A 140 -19.21 -4.78 -20.79
CA LEU A 140 -20.08 -5.21 -19.70
C LEU A 140 -20.66 -4.02 -18.92
N LEU A 141 -19.88 -2.94 -18.75
CA LEU A 141 -20.34 -1.71 -18.14
C LEU A 141 -21.46 -1.04 -18.98
N ASP A 142 -21.28 -1.00 -20.30
CA ASP A 142 -22.27 -0.43 -21.20
C ASP A 142 -23.57 -1.25 -21.23
N ASP A 143 -23.48 -2.58 -21.22
CA ASP A 143 -24.64 -3.46 -21.09
C ASP A 143 -25.39 -3.26 -19.78
N LYS A 144 -24.66 -3.13 -18.66
CA LYS A 144 -25.26 -2.86 -17.34
C LYS A 144 -25.94 -1.49 -17.33
N ARG A 145 -25.34 -0.47 -17.94
CA ARG A 145 -25.94 0.86 -18.09
C ARG A 145 -27.21 0.85 -18.95
N ARG A 146 -27.25 0.04 -20.02
CA ARG A 146 -28.46 -0.13 -20.84
C ARG A 146 -29.59 -0.77 -20.04
N ARG A 147 -29.31 -1.88 -19.34
CA ARG A 147 -30.29 -2.55 -18.48
C ARG A 147 -30.79 -1.66 -17.36
N GLN A 148 -29.92 -0.84 -16.77
CA GLN A 148 -30.32 0.12 -15.75
C GLN A 148 -31.32 1.14 -16.32
N LYS A 149 -31.04 1.71 -17.49
CA LYS A 149 -31.97 2.63 -18.17
C LYS A 149 -33.30 1.97 -18.56
N GLU A 150 -33.29 0.70 -18.93
CA GLU A 150 -34.51 -0.07 -19.21
C GLU A 150 -35.35 -0.25 -17.95
N LEU A 151 -34.73 -0.70 -16.84
CA LEU A 151 -35.39 -0.84 -15.54
C LEU A 151 -35.94 0.49 -15.02
N ASP A 152 -35.19 1.59 -15.19
CA ASP A 152 -35.65 2.93 -14.80
C ASP A 152 -36.92 3.33 -15.58
N ARG A 153 -36.97 3.04 -16.88
CA ARG A 153 -38.19 3.28 -17.70
C ARG A 153 -39.35 2.40 -17.29
N GLU A 154 -39.11 1.13 -16.98
CA GLU A 154 -40.14 0.21 -16.48
C GLU A 154 -40.69 0.69 -15.13
N LEU A 155 -39.81 1.15 -14.23
CA LEU A 155 -40.19 1.73 -12.95
C LEU A 155 -41.04 2.98 -13.14
N GLU A 156 -40.65 3.91 -14.01
CA GLU A 156 -41.45 5.11 -14.32
C GLU A 156 -42.84 4.74 -14.87
N GLN A 157 -42.90 3.77 -15.79
CA GLN A 157 -44.17 3.28 -16.34
C GLN A 157 -45.06 2.66 -15.26
N LEU A 158 -44.51 1.82 -14.39
CA LEU A 158 -45.24 1.22 -13.28
C LEU A 158 -45.70 2.28 -12.28
N GLN A 159 -44.82 3.21 -11.89
CA GLN A 159 -45.16 4.32 -11.00
C GLN A 159 -46.30 5.18 -11.57
N SER A 160 -46.38 5.37 -12.89
CA SER A 160 -47.51 6.08 -13.52
C SER A 160 -48.83 5.29 -13.53
N ARG A 161 -48.75 3.95 -13.55
CA ARG A 161 -49.91 3.03 -13.58
C ARG A 161 -50.52 2.79 -12.20
N VAL A 162 -49.69 2.70 -11.17
CA VAL A 162 -50.12 2.50 -9.77
C VAL A 162 -51.23 3.47 -9.33
N PRO A 163 -51.12 4.80 -9.49
CA PRO A 163 -52.17 5.72 -9.03
C PRO A 163 -53.47 5.57 -9.83
N ARG A 164 -53.40 5.24 -11.12
CA ARG A 164 -54.61 4.98 -11.94
C ARG A 164 -55.33 3.73 -11.46
N LYS A 165 -54.58 2.63 -11.26
CA LYS A 165 -55.14 1.38 -10.74
C LYS A 165 -55.68 1.55 -9.31
N ARG A 166 -55.02 2.34 -8.47
CA ARG A 166 -55.51 2.67 -7.13
C ARG A 166 -56.86 3.40 -7.19
N LYS A 167 -57.00 4.40 -8.07
CA LYS A 167 -58.28 5.09 -8.28
C LYS A 167 -59.37 4.18 -8.84
N GLU A 168 -59.03 3.24 -9.73
CA GLU A 168 -59.98 2.23 -10.23
C GLU A 168 -60.46 1.31 -9.10
N VAL A 169 -59.56 0.86 -8.22
CA VAL A 169 -59.92 0.05 -7.04
C VAL A 169 -60.80 0.84 -6.08
N GLU A 170 -60.43 2.07 -5.73
CA GLU A 170 -61.24 2.94 -4.85
C GLU A 170 -62.64 3.18 -5.43
N ARG A 171 -62.76 3.34 -6.75
CA ARG A 171 -64.06 3.46 -7.44
C ARG A 171 -64.87 2.17 -7.36
N LEU A 172 -64.26 1.03 -7.65
CA LEU A 172 -64.95 -0.26 -7.59
C LEU A 172 -65.38 -0.59 -6.15
N GLU A 173 -64.57 -0.28 -5.15
CA GLU A 173 -64.94 -0.41 -3.73
C GLU A 173 -66.15 0.46 -3.39
N ALA A 174 -66.19 1.71 -3.87
CA ALA A 174 -67.34 2.59 -3.70
C ALA A 174 -68.61 2.09 -4.41
N GLU A 175 -68.49 1.44 -5.56
CA GLU A 175 -69.61 0.80 -6.28
C GLU A 175 -70.07 -0.51 -5.61
N LEU A 176 -69.17 -1.24 -4.95
CA LEU A 176 -69.43 -2.54 -4.33
C LEU A 176 -70.10 -2.41 -2.96
N GLN A 177 -69.73 -1.38 -2.18
CA GLN A 177 -70.37 -1.03 -0.89
C GLN A 177 -71.92 -1.00 -0.94
N PRO A 178 -72.58 -0.23 -1.84
CA PRO A 178 -74.05 -0.21 -1.89
C PRO A 178 -74.65 -1.53 -2.39
N LEU A 179 -73.93 -2.29 -3.21
CA LEU A 179 -74.38 -3.62 -3.66
C LEU A 179 -74.31 -4.64 -2.52
N GLU A 180 -73.29 -4.59 -1.68
CA GLU A 180 -73.18 -5.41 -0.48
C GLU A 180 -74.27 -5.07 0.54
N VAL A 181 -74.54 -3.78 0.77
CA VAL A 181 -75.67 -3.35 1.61
C VAL A 181 -76.99 -3.86 1.04
N LYS A 182 -77.23 -3.70 -0.27
CA LYS A 182 -78.44 -4.24 -0.93
C LYS A 182 -78.56 -5.75 -0.76
N LYS A 183 -77.48 -6.51 -0.97
CA LYS A 183 -77.44 -7.96 -0.73
C LYS A 183 -77.72 -8.32 0.73
N GLN A 184 -77.15 -7.60 1.68
CA GLN A 184 -77.43 -7.81 3.10
C GLN A 184 -78.91 -7.55 3.40
N THR A 185 -79.49 -6.45 2.90
CA THR A 185 -80.92 -6.15 3.10
C THR A 185 -81.85 -7.14 2.41
N SER A 186 -81.48 -7.64 1.22
CA SER A 186 -82.30 -8.63 0.51
C SER A 186 -82.23 -9.99 1.20
N THR A 187 -81.06 -10.37 1.73
CA THR A 187 -80.88 -11.62 2.47
C THR A 187 -81.57 -11.59 3.84
N THR A 188 -81.54 -10.46 4.56
CA THR A 188 -82.31 -10.29 5.80
C THR A 188 -83.81 -10.29 5.50
N ALA A 189 -84.27 -9.55 4.48
CA ALA A 189 -85.67 -9.57 4.05
C ALA A 189 -86.14 -10.98 3.63
N ALA A 190 -85.32 -11.75 2.92
CA ALA A 190 -85.63 -13.13 2.56
C ALA A 190 -85.67 -14.07 3.78
N LYS A 191 -84.74 -13.91 4.73
CA LYS A 191 -84.77 -14.66 6.00
C LYS A 191 -85.99 -14.32 6.84
N ASP A 192 -86.37 -13.04 6.90
CA ASP A 192 -87.56 -12.60 7.63
C ASP A 192 -88.84 -13.04 6.94
N ALA A 193 -88.89 -13.05 5.60
CA ALA A 193 -90.01 -13.63 4.85
C ALA A 193 -90.12 -15.14 5.09
N LYS A 194 -88.99 -15.87 5.13
CA LYS A 194 -88.96 -17.28 5.49
C LYS A 194 -89.46 -17.52 6.92
N ARG A 195 -88.98 -16.74 7.88
CA ARG A 195 -89.45 -16.77 9.28
C ARG A 195 -90.93 -16.43 9.41
N ARG A 196 -91.44 -15.44 8.67
CA ARG A 196 -92.87 -15.10 8.64
C ARG A 196 -93.71 -16.22 8.04
N LYS A 197 -93.22 -16.90 6.99
CA LYS A 197 -93.89 -18.07 6.41
C LYS A 197 -93.89 -19.25 7.38
N GLU A 198 -92.78 -19.51 8.05
CA GLU A 198 -92.67 -20.56 9.08
C GLU A 198 -93.56 -20.25 10.31
N ALA A 199 -93.60 -19.00 10.77
CA ALA A 199 -94.49 -18.57 11.85
C ALA A 199 -95.98 -18.59 11.47
N ALA A 200 -96.31 -18.24 10.22
CA ALA A 200 -97.69 -18.32 9.71
C ALA A 200 -98.17 -19.77 9.51
N LEU A 201 -97.26 -20.70 9.19
CA LEU A 201 -97.57 -22.13 9.08
C LEU A 201 -97.58 -22.82 10.46
N GLY A 202 -96.71 -22.41 11.38
CA GLY A 202 -96.64 -22.96 12.74
C GLY A 202 -97.86 -22.63 13.60
N GLY A 203 -98.58 -21.55 13.32
CA GLY A 203 -99.85 -21.26 14.02
C GLY A 203 -101.02 -22.15 13.58
N VAL A 204 -100.99 -22.68 12.35
CA VAL A 204 -102.08 -23.54 11.83
C VAL A 204 -101.90 -24.99 12.30
N GLU A 205 -100.67 -25.45 12.48
CA GLU A 205 -100.40 -26.77 13.07
C GLU A 205 -100.71 -26.81 14.58
N ASP A 206 -100.36 -25.77 15.34
CA ASP A 206 -100.72 -25.70 16.77
C ASP A 206 -102.24 -25.60 17.00
N ASP A 207 -102.97 -24.80 16.20
CA ASP A 207 -104.45 -24.72 16.29
C ASP A 207 -105.13 -26.06 15.91
N LEU A 208 -104.55 -26.82 14.98
CA LEU A 208 -105.04 -28.16 14.61
C LEU A 208 -104.71 -29.19 15.69
N GLU A 209 -103.54 -29.12 16.32
CA GLU A 209 -103.19 -29.99 17.45
C GLU A 209 -104.04 -29.70 18.69
N GLU A 210 -104.30 -28.44 19.02
CA GLU A 210 -105.18 -28.07 20.13
C GLU A 210 -106.61 -28.54 19.89
N ARG A 211 -107.14 -28.38 18.67
CA ARG A 211 -108.46 -28.94 18.29
C ARG A 211 -108.46 -30.46 18.32
N GLY A 212 -107.38 -31.12 17.87
CA GLY A 212 -107.24 -32.57 17.90
C GLY A 212 -107.14 -33.14 19.32
N ARG A 213 -106.54 -32.41 20.26
CA ARG A 213 -106.51 -32.75 21.70
C ARG A 213 -107.87 -32.53 22.35
N TRP A 214 -108.54 -31.43 22.04
CA TRP A 214 -109.88 -31.13 22.54
C TRP A 214 -110.90 -32.18 22.04
N LEU A 215 -110.89 -32.50 20.75
CA LEU A 215 -111.78 -33.51 20.17
C LEU A 215 -111.54 -34.89 20.80
N ARG A 216 -110.27 -35.31 20.97
CA ARG A 216 -109.94 -36.56 21.67
C ARG A 216 -110.36 -36.55 23.14
N ALA A 217 -110.23 -35.42 23.83
CA ALA A 217 -110.70 -35.29 25.22
C ALA A 217 -112.24 -35.35 25.30
N THR A 218 -112.96 -34.74 24.36
CA THR A 218 -114.42 -34.83 24.29
C THR A 218 -114.90 -36.23 23.90
N GLU A 219 -114.19 -36.91 22.99
CA GLU A 219 -114.46 -38.29 22.61
C GLU A 219 -114.24 -39.23 23.81
N ALA A 220 -113.14 -39.07 24.55
CA ALA A 220 -112.86 -39.83 25.78
C ALA A 220 -113.89 -39.56 26.90
N ALA A 221 -114.35 -38.32 27.04
CA ALA A 221 -115.40 -37.97 28.00
C ALA A 221 -116.77 -38.56 27.62
N LEU A 222 -117.11 -38.55 26.32
CA LEU A 222 -118.35 -39.13 25.81
C LEU A 222 -118.36 -40.66 25.85
N THR A 223 -117.23 -41.33 25.55
CA THR A 223 -117.12 -42.79 25.70
C THR A 223 -117.22 -43.23 27.15
N ASN A 224 -116.64 -42.49 28.10
CA ASN A 224 -116.79 -42.78 29.53
C ASN A 224 -118.21 -42.54 30.06
N MET A 225 -119.00 -41.64 29.46
CA MET A 225 -120.40 -41.40 29.85
C MET A 225 -121.41 -42.35 29.20
N LEU A 226 -121.07 -42.97 28.07
CA LEU A 226 -122.01 -43.81 27.29
C LEU A 226 -121.86 -45.32 27.51
N GLU A 227 -120.92 -45.78 28.36
CA GLU A 227 -120.69 -47.22 28.67
C GLU A 227 -120.76 -48.15 27.43
N LEU A 228 -120.28 -47.67 26.28
CA LEU A 228 -120.09 -48.50 25.10
C LEU A 228 -118.67 -49.05 25.15
N LYS A 229 -118.56 -50.37 25.39
CA LYS A 229 -117.33 -51.14 25.19
C LYS A 229 -116.79 -51.00 23.78
#